data_AF-A0A5C3FDA8-F1
#
_entry.id   AF-A0A5C3FDA8-F1
#
_cell.length_a   1.000
_cell.length_b   1.000
_cell.length_c   1.000
_cell.angle_alpha   90.00
_cell.angle_beta   90.00
_cell.angle_gamma   90.00
#
_symmetry.space_group_name_H-M   'P 1'
#
loop_
_entity.id
_entity.type
_entity.pdbx_description
1 polymer ?
#
loop_
_entity_poly.entity_id
_entity_poly.type
_entity_poly.pdbx_seq_one_letter_code
_entity_poly.pdbx_strand_id
1 'polypeptide(L)'
;MLLARSTLGLAAKHARNAPPAASILTVSKTPHGTPPRSLLVRPASTAARRIGRPRKDAKSASATDMPKRKASDDQLSSKKPKKPHSPSASSPPSSKTLPLIQVARTSSDCPEWPAPPQRMADAVSFLRRCARSGERVLVVPDKDADGLCSGAIMHRTLTHALKIDPTLIDVHLMTKGSNPAASEQREAMEDVNAKWVIVLDQGSRNGPPLVNGGHHGWQSDHPEAVRTMVIDHHWLPVDDPGPRGSLMLNACHHKPVATASLLTWVLCRPLWEGTGADAEAQIDYLAVLGTMGDLSVNVDWDPPFPDLTPEIKKWTKKRLGSAIALINAPRRTPDFDVATAWNAVLSSRDPLGIIDPASNPHAKRLYEARDAVALETERCTHTPPKFSKDGRVALLRIRSGYQVHPSIATRWSGTLKSKRLQVIMCANDGYNEGLTNFSCRIAQIAKKRGEEVNIIEILNSYADRDPQFKAEVMEAVNGNAFNGHPQASGGIFPHAFFERFTELMEIGVKPDDAPATKKAKTTKGPTQKNTLLAMGFSSTSPKKAAS
;
A
#
# COMPACT_ATOMS: atom_id res chain seq x y z
N MET A 1 52.14 -46.41 14.67
CA MET A 1 52.03 -47.85 15.03
C MET A 1 50.62 -48.28 14.68
N LEU A 2 50.41 -48.96 13.53
CA LEU A 2 50.32 -50.43 13.37
C LEU A 2 49.18 -51.01 14.22
N LEU A 3 48.19 -51.79 13.76
CA LEU A 3 47.86 -52.61 12.57
C LEU A 3 46.31 -52.71 12.50
N ALA A 4 45.59 -52.75 11.36
CA ALA A 4 45.39 -53.86 10.39
C ALA A 4 44.87 -55.17 11.05
N ARG A 5 43.99 -56.02 10.51
CA ARG A 5 43.29 -56.25 9.22
C ARG A 5 42.47 -57.56 9.41
N SER A 6 41.39 -57.79 8.65
CA SER A 6 41.05 -59.05 7.92
C SER A 6 39.56 -59.04 7.47
N THR A 7 39.19 -58.88 6.17
CA THR A 7 39.10 -59.86 5.05
C THR A 7 37.98 -60.89 5.24
N LEU A 8 37.12 -61.33 4.30
CA LEU A 8 37.03 -61.52 2.83
C LEU A 8 35.50 -61.48 2.45
N GLY A 9 34.96 -61.44 1.22
CA GLY A 9 35.43 -61.62 -0.18
C GLY A 9 34.33 -62.31 -1.04
N LEU A 10 34.36 -62.08 -2.37
CA LEU A 10 33.57 -62.62 -3.52
C LEU A 10 32.21 -61.93 -3.85
N ALA A 11 31.95 -61.26 -5.00
CA ALA A 11 32.20 -61.50 -6.45
C ALA A 11 31.36 -62.69 -7.01
N ALA A 12 30.64 -62.68 -8.14
CA ALA A 12 30.62 -61.81 -9.33
C ALA A 12 29.41 -62.13 -10.27
N LYS A 13 29.07 -61.16 -11.13
CA LYS A 13 28.86 -61.24 -12.62
C LYS A 13 27.57 -61.80 -13.29
N HIS A 14 27.13 -60.94 -14.25
CA HIS A 14 26.54 -61.15 -15.60
C HIS A 14 25.01 -61.27 -15.74
N ALA A 15 24.33 -60.79 -16.79
CA ALA A 15 24.58 -59.80 -17.85
C ALA A 15 23.29 -59.64 -18.72
N ARG A 16 22.97 -58.40 -19.13
CA ARG A 16 22.45 -57.90 -20.44
C ARG A 16 21.27 -58.57 -21.18
N ASN A 17 20.24 -57.77 -21.55
CA ASN A 17 19.99 -57.25 -22.92
C ASN A 17 18.60 -56.56 -23.12
N ALA A 18 18.62 -55.29 -23.57
CA ALA A 18 17.81 -54.53 -24.58
C ALA A 18 16.34 -54.89 -24.96
N PRO A 19 15.49 -53.97 -25.52
CA PRO A 19 15.83 -52.78 -26.34
C PRO A 19 15.02 -51.48 -26.09
N PRO A 20 15.35 -50.36 -26.79
CA PRO A 20 14.64 -49.09 -26.72
C PRO A 20 13.60 -48.93 -27.84
N ALA A 21 12.54 -48.16 -27.58
CA ALA A 21 11.57 -47.74 -28.59
C ALA A 21 11.64 -46.22 -28.81
N ALA A 22 11.80 -45.84 -30.08
CA ALA A 22 11.70 -44.48 -30.59
C ALA A 22 10.39 -44.30 -31.39
N SER A 23 9.82 -43.10 -31.35
CA SER A 23 8.90 -42.49 -32.33
C SER A 23 8.83 -40.99 -31.96
N ILE A 24 9.50 -40.09 -32.67
CA ILE A 24 9.13 -39.40 -33.93
C ILE A 24 7.85 -38.54 -33.84
N LEU A 25 8.10 -37.23 -33.88
CA LEU A 25 7.32 -36.07 -34.36
C LEU A 25 5.81 -35.96 -34.11
N THR A 26 5.41 -34.88 -33.45
CA THR A 26 4.74 -33.75 -34.14
C THR A 26 5.05 -32.43 -33.44
N VAL A 27 5.56 -31.48 -34.23
CA VAL A 27 5.83 -30.09 -33.86
C VAL A 27 4.56 -29.29 -34.17
N SER A 28 3.89 -28.73 -33.15
CA SER A 28 2.92 -27.66 -33.33
C SER A 28 3.57 -26.34 -32.94
N LYS A 29 3.95 -25.55 -33.95
CA LYS A 29 4.32 -24.13 -33.80
C LYS A 29 3.07 -23.33 -33.40
N THR A 30 3.14 -22.64 -32.27
CA THR A 30 2.37 -21.41 -32.01
C THR A 30 3.31 -20.35 -31.44
N PRO A 31 3.07 -19.06 -31.73
CA PRO A 31 4.11 -18.05 -31.69
C PRO A 31 4.40 -17.56 -30.28
N HIS A 32 5.68 -17.30 -30.03
CA HIS A 32 6.18 -16.56 -28.87
C HIS A 32 5.40 -15.26 -28.67
N GLY A 33 4.59 -15.23 -27.60
CA GLY A 33 4.22 -13.99 -26.96
C GLY A 33 5.43 -13.45 -26.22
N THR A 34 5.87 -12.26 -26.60
CA THR A 34 6.87 -11.48 -25.86
C THR A 34 6.41 -11.35 -24.40
N PRO A 35 7.24 -11.65 -23.39
CA PRO A 35 6.89 -11.35 -22.02
C PRO A 35 6.74 -9.83 -21.84
N PRO A 36 5.82 -9.37 -20.98
CA PRO A 36 5.65 -7.94 -20.73
C PRO A 36 6.96 -7.37 -20.17
N ARG A 37 7.52 -6.36 -20.86
CA ARG A 37 8.70 -5.62 -20.38
C ARG A 37 8.42 -5.09 -18.97
N SER A 38 9.32 -5.37 -18.03
CA SER A 38 9.38 -4.66 -16.76
C SER A 38 9.45 -3.15 -17.02
N LEU A 39 8.61 -2.38 -16.34
CA LEU A 39 8.59 -0.92 -16.43
C LEU A 39 9.75 -0.38 -15.59
N LEU A 40 10.97 -0.47 -16.10
CA LEU A 40 12.11 0.25 -15.56
C LEU A 40 11.87 1.75 -15.80
N VAL A 41 11.56 2.49 -14.75
CA VAL A 41 11.37 3.95 -14.84
C VAL A 41 12.71 4.63 -14.58
N ARG A 42 13.32 5.18 -15.65
CA ARG A 42 14.48 6.08 -15.53
C ARG A 42 14.02 7.54 -15.55
N PRO A 43 14.48 8.40 -14.63
CA PRO A 43 14.15 9.82 -14.67
C PRO A 43 14.84 10.51 -15.87
N ALA A 44 14.09 11.34 -16.60
CA ALA A 44 14.63 12.16 -17.68
C ALA A 44 15.36 13.40 -17.11
N SER A 45 16.59 13.63 -17.58
CA SER A 45 17.37 14.84 -17.34
C SER A 45 16.93 15.95 -18.30
N THR A 46 16.32 17.03 -17.80
CA THR A 46 16.11 18.27 -18.58
C THR A 46 17.00 19.39 -18.04
N ALA A 47 18.12 19.61 -18.74
CA ALA A 47 18.90 20.84 -18.65
C ALA A 47 18.33 21.86 -19.64
N ALA A 48 17.65 22.91 -19.15
CA ALA A 48 17.20 24.04 -19.96
C ALA A 48 18.06 25.28 -19.68
N ARG A 49 18.81 25.69 -20.70
CA ARG A 49 19.71 26.85 -20.73
C ARG A 49 18.90 28.16 -20.70
N ARG A 50 19.30 29.10 -19.84
CA ARG A 50 18.84 30.50 -19.81
C ARG A 50 19.31 31.27 -21.06
N ILE A 51 18.41 32.00 -21.71
CA ILE A 51 18.71 33.23 -22.46
C ILE A 51 17.63 34.26 -22.11
N GLY A 52 18.05 35.49 -21.81
CA GLY A 52 17.21 36.52 -21.19
C GLY A 52 16.77 37.67 -22.11
N ARG A 53 15.65 38.29 -21.67
CA ARG A 53 15.19 39.70 -21.80
C ARG A 53 14.83 40.26 -23.19
N PRO A 54 14.07 41.40 -23.28
CA PRO A 54 13.41 42.21 -22.23
C PRO A 54 11.93 42.59 -22.47
N ARG A 55 11.32 43.21 -21.44
CA ARG A 55 10.02 43.91 -21.39
C ARG A 55 9.91 45.11 -22.35
N LYS A 56 8.68 45.45 -22.77
CA LYS A 56 8.18 46.83 -22.96
C LYS A 56 6.67 46.94 -22.67
N ASP A 57 6.32 48.14 -22.22
CA ASP A 57 5.05 48.61 -21.65
C ASP A 57 3.93 48.88 -22.68
N ALA A 58 2.67 48.96 -22.21
CA ALA A 58 1.82 50.18 -22.25
C ALA A 58 0.30 49.96 -22.46
N LYS A 59 -0.48 50.56 -21.53
CA LYS A 59 -1.67 51.44 -21.71
C LYS A 59 -3.04 50.96 -22.26
N SER A 60 -3.99 50.89 -21.31
CA SER A 60 -5.21 51.73 -21.10
C SER A 60 -6.39 51.83 -22.09
N ALA A 61 -7.58 51.89 -21.45
CA ALA A 61 -8.90 52.45 -21.84
C ALA A 61 -9.80 51.57 -22.74
N SER A 62 -11.14 51.54 -22.63
CA SER A 62 -12.10 52.49 -22.07
C SER A 62 -13.37 51.80 -21.51
N ALA A 63 -14.15 52.58 -20.75
CA ALA A 63 -15.43 52.28 -20.13
C ALA A 63 -16.65 52.52 -21.05
N THR A 64 -17.78 51.88 -20.72
CA THR A 64 -19.21 52.26 -20.86
C THR A 64 -20.03 51.00 -20.49
N ASP A 65 -21.22 50.96 -19.91
CA ASP A 65 -22.22 51.92 -19.46
C ASP A 65 -23.13 51.19 -18.44
N MET A 66 -23.83 51.92 -17.58
CA MET A 66 -24.87 51.42 -16.66
C MET A 66 -26.26 51.84 -17.17
N PRO A 67 -27.34 51.17 -16.73
CA PRO A 67 -28.35 51.98 -16.04
C PRO A 67 -28.97 51.33 -14.78
N LYS A 68 -29.33 52.21 -13.84
CA LYS A 68 -29.99 51.99 -12.55
C LYS A 68 -31.52 51.79 -12.69
N ARG A 69 -32.14 51.05 -11.75
CA ARG A 69 -33.13 51.50 -10.73
C ARG A 69 -34.12 50.38 -10.31
N LYS A 70 -34.23 50.08 -9.02
CA LYS A 70 -35.33 50.48 -8.10
C LYS A 70 -35.20 49.77 -6.74
N ALA A 71 -35.69 50.45 -5.70
CA ALA A 71 -35.56 50.15 -4.28
C ALA A 71 -36.94 49.90 -3.63
N SER A 72 -36.93 49.21 -2.48
CA SER A 72 -37.90 49.22 -1.34
C SER A 72 -37.55 48.01 -0.44
N ASP A 73 -37.61 47.99 0.89
CA ASP A 73 -37.82 48.96 1.97
C ASP A 73 -37.36 48.27 3.29
N ASP A 74 -36.69 49.02 4.16
CA ASP A 74 -36.86 49.17 5.62
C ASP A 74 -37.08 47.97 6.60
N GLN A 75 -36.11 47.70 7.51
CA GLN A 75 -36.06 48.16 8.92
C GLN A 75 -35.21 47.31 9.91
N LEU A 76 -34.33 48.04 10.62
CA LEU A 76 -33.81 47.94 12.01
C LEU A 76 -33.27 46.63 12.63
N SER A 77 -31.99 46.68 13.08
CA SER A 77 -31.68 46.89 14.52
C SER A 77 -30.18 47.15 14.83
N SER A 78 -29.94 48.27 15.53
CA SER A 78 -28.91 48.61 16.56
C SER A 78 -27.39 48.42 16.34
N LYS A 79 -26.67 49.56 16.40
CA LYS A 79 -25.20 49.74 16.52
C LYS A 79 -24.76 49.89 17.99
N LYS A 80 -23.54 49.47 18.32
CA LYS A 80 -22.69 50.02 19.41
C LYS A 80 -21.33 50.47 18.84
N PRO A 81 -20.72 51.58 19.32
CA PRO A 81 -19.60 52.25 18.65
C PRO A 81 -18.21 51.74 19.08
N LYS A 82 -17.25 51.68 18.13
CA LYS A 82 -15.82 51.42 18.34
C LYS A 82 -15.04 52.72 18.55
N LYS A 83 -14.15 52.76 19.56
CA LYS A 83 -13.13 53.82 19.77
C LYS A 83 -11.95 53.64 18.81
N PRO A 84 -11.23 54.71 18.42
CA PRO A 84 -10.08 54.64 17.52
C PRO A 84 -8.79 54.31 18.30
N HIS A 85 -7.99 53.38 17.76
CA HIS A 85 -6.64 53.09 18.25
C HIS A 85 -5.60 53.89 17.46
N SER A 86 -4.70 54.54 18.19
CA SER A 86 -3.46 55.17 17.73
C SER A 86 -2.41 54.13 17.31
N PRO A 87 -1.49 54.47 16.37
CA PRO A 87 -0.51 53.51 15.86
C PRO A 87 0.73 53.48 16.75
N SER A 88 1.07 52.31 17.29
CA SER A 88 2.40 52.06 17.85
C SER A 88 3.21 51.22 16.85
N ALA A 89 4.41 51.70 16.55
CA ALA A 89 5.38 51.04 15.70
C ALA A 89 5.79 49.70 16.33
N SER A 90 5.62 48.60 15.59
CA SER A 90 6.15 47.29 15.94
C SER A 90 7.27 46.92 14.98
N SER A 91 8.41 46.59 15.57
CA SER A 91 9.65 46.12 14.96
C SER A 91 9.44 44.87 14.09
N PRO A 92 10.30 44.61 13.09
CA PRO A 92 10.15 43.46 12.21
C PRO A 92 10.28 42.13 12.99
N PRO A 93 9.52 41.08 12.61
CA PRO A 93 9.53 39.83 13.34
C PRO A 93 10.89 39.13 13.19
N SER A 94 11.53 38.86 14.32
CA SER A 94 12.68 37.95 14.42
C SER A 94 12.32 36.62 13.75
N SER A 95 13.19 36.12 12.87
CA SER A 95 13.05 34.80 12.25
C SER A 95 12.97 33.73 13.35
N LYS A 96 11.76 33.30 13.68
CA LYS A 96 11.55 32.17 14.59
C LYS A 96 12.00 30.92 13.86
N THR A 97 13.18 30.42 14.21
CA THR A 97 13.58 29.05 13.89
C THR A 97 12.47 28.12 14.40
N LEU A 98 11.79 27.43 13.49
CA LEU A 98 10.78 26.46 13.88
C LEU A 98 11.46 25.39 14.75
N PRO A 99 10.86 24.99 15.89
CA PRO A 99 11.42 23.93 16.72
C PRO A 99 11.55 22.65 15.89
N LEU A 100 12.68 21.96 16.05
CA LEU A 100 12.96 20.72 15.33
C LEU A 100 11.92 19.67 15.70
N ILE A 101 11.33 18.99 14.71
CA ILE A 101 10.35 17.93 14.95
C ILE A 101 11.00 16.78 15.72
N GLN A 102 10.37 16.35 16.80
CA GLN A 102 10.76 15.14 17.50
C GLN A 102 10.29 13.93 16.71
N VAL A 103 11.22 13.23 16.05
CA VAL A 103 10.92 12.12 15.12
C VAL A 103 10.32 10.88 15.80
N ALA A 104 10.52 10.73 17.11
CA ALA A 104 9.89 9.71 17.94
C ALA A 104 9.58 10.26 19.33
N ARG A 105 8.34 10.12 19.80
CA ARG A 105 7.89 10.58 21.13
C ARG A 105 7.79 9.40 22.11
N THR A 106 8.89 8.66 22.23
CA THR A 106 8.99 7.46 23.08
C THR A 106 8.66 7.77 24.55
N SER A 107 8.05 6.79 25.23
CA SER A 107 7.81 6.79 26.67
C SER A 107 8.42 5.55 27.33
N SER A 108 8.30 5.44 28.66
CA SER A 108 8.65 4.20 29.39
C SER A 108 7.95 2.96 28.85
N ASP A 109 6.76 3.13 28.26
CA ASP A 109 5.92 2.03 27.77
C ASP A 109 6.25 1.64 26.33
N CYS A 110 7.02 2.47 25.62
CA CYS A 110 7.44 2.25 24.23
C CYS A 110 8.88 2.74 23.98
N PRO A 111 9.87 2.21 24.73
CA PRO A 111 11.25 2.71 24.71
C PRO A 111 11.98 2.44 23.38
N GLU A 112 11.52 1.45 22.62
CA GLU A 112 12.14 0.98 21.37
C GLU A 112 11.30 1.33 20.13
N TRP A 113 10.35 2.26 20.22
CA TRP A 113 9.57 2.66 19.05
C TRP A 113 10.42 3.47 18.04
N PRO A 114 10.28 3.26 16.71
CA PRO A 114 9.37 2.33 16.03
C PRO A 114 9.96 0.93 15.81
N ALA A 115 11.25 0.75 16.11
CA ALA A 115 11.99 -0.50 15.96
C ALA A 115 13.22 -0.48 16.89
N PRO A 116 13.85 -1.64 17.18
CA PRO A 116 14.93 -1.71 18.15
C PRO A 116 16.06 -0.71 17.82
N PRO A 117 16.59 0.05 18.80
CA PRO A 117 17.55 1.12 18.53
C PRO A 117 18.76 0.67 17.72
N GLN A 118 19.26 -0.54 17.95
CA GLN A 118 20.37 -1.11 17.19
C GLN A 118 20.01 -1.30 15.70
N ARG A 119 18.79 -1.76 15.40
CA ARG A 119 18.33 -1.94 14.01
C ARG A 119 18.18 -0.60 13.29
N MET A 120 17.70 0.43 13.99
CA MET A 120 17.68 1.80 13.45
C MET A 120 19.10 2.31 13.16
N ALA A 121 20.05 2.07 14.07
CA ALA A 121 21.45 2.45 13.87
C ALA A 121 22.11 1.70 12.70
N ASP A 122 21.85 0.40 12.56
CA ASP A 122 22.32 -0.43 11.46
C ASP A 122 21.77 0.08 10.12
N ALA A 123 20.49 0.45 10.06
CA ALA A 123 19.87 1.02 8.86
C ALA A 123 20.46 2.38 8.47
N VAL A 124 20.74 3.25 9.45
CA VAL A 124 21.48 4.51 9.21
C VAL A 124 22.88 4.23 8.66
N SER A 125 23.58 3.25 9.23
CA SER A 125 24.91 2.83 8.77
C SER A 125 24.87 2.30 7.34
N PHE A 126 23.88 1.47 7.02
CA PHE A 126 23.63 0.93 5.68
C PHE A 126 23.47 2.07 4.66
N LEU A 127 22.60 3.05 4.93
CA LEU A 127 22.35 4.19 4.03
C LEU A 127 23.60 5.05 3.83
N ARG A 128 24.37 5.29 4.90
CA ARG A 128 25.63 6.04 4.82
C ARG A 128 26.72 5.30 4.05
N ARG A 129 26.81 3.97 4.17
CA ARG A 129 27.72 3.14 3.36
C ARG A 129 27.31 3.15 1.88
N CYS A 130 26.03 2.98 1.63
CA CYS A 130 25.43 3.07 0.29
C CYS A 130 25.83 4.38 -0.40
N ALA A 131 25.63 5.52 0.27
CA ALA A 131 25.97 6.83 -0.27
C ALA A 131 27.47 7.01 -0.56
N ARG A 132 28.35 6.47 0.28
CA ARG A 132 29.81 6.55 0.07
C ARG A 132 30.33 5.60 -1.00
N SER A 133 29.57 4.58 -1.38
CA SER A 133 30.04 3.55 -2.31
C SER A 133 30.19 4.07 -3.75
N GLY A 134 29.35 5.03 -4.15
CA GLY A 134 29.24 5.44 -5.56
C GLY A 134 28.69 4.33 -6.48
N GLU A 135 28.13 3.26 -5.93
CA GLU A 135 27.59 2.12 -6.69
C GLU A 135 26.08 2.31 -6.98
N ARG A 136 25.55 1.52 -7.92
CA ARG A 136 24.13 1.55 -8.27
C ARG A 136 23.25 1.08 -7.12
N VAL A 137 22.15 1.79 -6.92
CA VAL A 137 21.14 1.56 -5.88
C VAL A 137 19.81 1.25 -6.55
N LEU A 138 19.12 0.22 -6.05
CA LEU A 138 17.77 -0.14 -6.48
C LEU A 138 16.79 0.10 -5.34
N VAL A 139 15.76 0.92 -5.59
CA VAL A 139 14.64 1.14 -4.67
C VAL A 139 13.43 0.34 -5.14
N VAL A 140 12.83 -0.44 -4.25
CA VAL A 140 11.75 -1.39 -4.56
C VAL A 140 10.55 -1.13 -3.64
N PRO A 141 9.75 -0.08 -3.92
CA PRO A 141 8.56 0.23 -3.12
C PRO A 141 7.40 -0.73 -3.42
N ASP A 142 6.54 -0.98 -2.44
CA ASP A 142 5.23 -1.55 -2.76
C ASP A 142 4.36 -0.54 -3.54
N LYS A 143 3.37 -1.09 -4.23
CA LYS A 143 2.49 -0.45 -5.22
C LYS A 143 1.43 0.50 -4.65
N ASP A 144 1.25 0.55 -3.34
CA ASP A 144 0.16 1.29 -2.72
C ASP A 144 0.61 2.64 -2.14
N ALA A 145 -0.28 3.37 -1.46
CA ALA A 145 0.09 4.70 -0.97
C ALA A 145 1.21 4.66 0.08
N ASP A 146 1.28 3.65 0.94
CA ASP A 146 2.33 3.57 1.97
C ASP A 146 3.67 3.16 1.34
N GLY A 147 3.66 2.14 0.48
CA GLY A 147 4.81 1.72 -0.32
C GLY A 147 5.36 2.80 -1.24
N LEU A 148 4.52 3.48 -2.03
CA LEU A 148 4.99 4.53 -2.94
C LEU A 148 5.48 5.76 -2.18
N CYS A 149 4.86 6.12 -1.05
CA CYS A 149 5.35 7.22 -0.22
C CYS A 149 6.67 6.86 0.48
N SER A 150 6.83 5.65 1.03
CA SER A 150 8.11 5.19 1.58
C SER A 150 9.22 5.19 0.52
N GLY A 151 8.92 4.72 -0.69
CA GLY A 151 9.79 4.82 -1.87
C GLY A 151 10.23 6.24 -2.17
N ALA A 152 9.30 7.19 -2.22
CA ALA A 152 9.60 8.58 -2.51
C ALA A 152 10.42 9.25 -1.39
N ILE A 153 10.15 8.93 -0.12
CA ILE A 153 10.94 9.42 1.03
C ILE A 153 12.38 8.90 0.91
N MET A 154 12.56 7.60 0.66
CA MET A 154 13.88 7.00 0.50
C MET A 154 14.63 7.62 -0.68
N HIS A 155 14.01 7.66 -1.87
CA HIS A 155 14.60 8.24 -3.07
C HIS A 155 15.05 9.70 -2.87
N ARG A 156 14.19 10.53 -2.27
CA ARG A 156 14.53 11.93 -1.97
C ARG A 156 15.64 12.05 -0.96
N THR A 157 15.69 11.19 0.04
CA THR A 157 16.75 11.19 1.04
C THR A 157 18.09 10.78 0.43
N LEU A 158 18.12 9.71 -0.36
CA LEU A 158 19.33 9.28 -1.10
C LEU A 158 19.85 10.41 -2.00
N THR A 159 18.96 11.07 -2.76
CA THR A 159 19.33 12.12 -3.72
C THR A 159 19.71 13.44 -3.05
N HIS A 160 18.88 13.93 -2.13
CA HIS A 160 18.97 15.31 -1.64
C HIS A 160 19.69 15.42 -0.31
N ALA A 161 19.53 14.45 0.60
CA ALA A 161 20.23 14.47 1.89
C ALA A 161 21.62 13.83 1.76
N LEU A 162 21.68 12.62 1.19
CA LEU A 162 22.91 11.84 1.07
C LEU A 162 23.69 12.09 -0.23
N LYS A 163 23.16 12.95 -1.12
CA LYS A 163 23.83 13.44 -2.33
C LYS A 163 24.29 12.35 -3.30
N ILE A 164 23.57 11.23 -3.36
CA ILE A 164 23.78 10.21 -4.38
C ILE A 164 23.36 10.79 -5.74
N ASP A 165 24.18 10.58 -6.77
CA ASP A 165 23.83 10.94 -8.14
C ASP A 165 22.54 10.20 -8.56
N PRO A 166 21.46 10.91 -8.96
CA PRO A 166 20.21 10.28 -9.39
C PRO A 166 20.37 9.25 -10.49
N THR A 167 21.42 9.34 -11.33
CA THR A 167 21.68 8.37 -12.41
C THR A 167 22.13 7.00 -11.90
N LEU A 168 22.54 6.92 -10.63
CA LEU A 168 22.88 5.67 -9.94
C LEU A 168 21.68 5.03 -9.24
N ILE A 169 20.53 5.70 -9.19
CA ILE A 169 19.34 5.21 -8.50
C ILE A 169 18.32 4.73 -9.53
N ASP A 170 17.99 3.45 -9.49
CA ASP A 170 16.91 2.85 -10.26
C ASP A 170 15.75 2.49 -9.32
N VAL A 171 14.55 2.39 -9.91
CA VAL A 171 13.33 2.01 -9.20
C VAL A 171 12.71 0.81 -9.89
N HIS A 172 12.42 -0.23 -9.12
CA HIS A 172 11.71 -1.41 -9.60
C HIS A 172 10.31 -1.47 -9.01
N LEU A 173 9.30 -1.37 -9.87
CA LEU A 173 7.89 -1.45 -9.50
C LEU A 173 7.38 -2.86 -9.79
N MET A 174 6.73 -3.48 -8.80
CA MET A 174 6.21 -4.84 -8.91
C MET A 174 5.21 -5.00 -10.05
N THR A 175 5.16 -6.19 -10.65
CA THR A 175 4.08 -6.60 -11.54
C THR A 175 2.84 -7.05 -10.75
N LYS A 176 1.69 -7.10 -11.45
CA LYS A 176 0.40 -7.45 -10.85
C LYS A 176 0.45 -8.83 -10.20
N GLY A 177 0.01 -8.90 -8.94
CA GLY A 177 -0.09 -10.16 -8.19
C GLY A 177 1.26 -10.74 -7.75
N SER A 178 2.37 -10.05 -7.99
CA SER A 178 3.72 -10.53 -7.68
C SER A 178 4.24 -10.00 -6.34
N ASN A 179 5.45 -10.40 -5.97
CA ASN A 179 6.18 -9.98 -4.78
C ASN A 179 7.70 -10.07 -5.03
N PRO A 180 8.55 -9.47 -4.18
CA PRO A 180 10.00 -9.41 -4.40
C PRO A 180 10.70 -10.78 -4.47
N ALA A 181 10.12 -11.83 -3.88
CA ALA A 181 10.70 -13.16 -3.90
C ALA A 181 10.30 -13.99 -5.13
N ALA A 182 9.33 -13.53 -5.93
CA ALA A 182 8.91 -14.23 -7.15
C ALA A 182 10.03 -14.22 -8.20
N SER A 183 10.27 -15.35 -8.87
CA SER A 183 11.42 -15.54 -9.78
C SER A 183 11.55 -14.44 -10.84
N GLU A 184 10.45 -14.10 -11.53
CA GLU A 184 10.44 -13.03 -12.54
C GLU A 184 10.81 -11.66 -11.96
N GLN A 185 10.42 -11.38 -10.71
CA GLN A 185 10.78 -10.13 -10.05
C GLN A 185 12.23 -10.12 -9.62
N ARG A 186 12.74 -11.27 -9.14
CA ARG A 186 14.15 -11.43 -8.79
C ARG A 186 15.04 -11.22 -10.00
N GLU A 187 14.73 -11.87 -11.12
CA GLU A 187 15.44 -11.72 -12.39
C GLU A 187 15.43 -10.26 -12.85
N ALA A 188 14.27 -9.59 -12.82
CA ALA A 188 14.16 -8.18 -13.20
C ALA A 188 14.96 -7.24 -12.27
N MET A 189 15.03 -7.52 -10.96
CA MET A 189 15.86 -6.76 -10.03
C MET A 189 17.36 -7.00 -10.27
N GLU A 190 17.74 -8.23 -10.62
CA GLU A 190 19.13 -8.61 -10.90
C GLU A 190 19.65 -7.96 -12.20
N ASP A 191 18.80 -7.80 -13.22
CA ASP A 191 19.13 -7.12 -14.48
C ASP A 191 19.54 -5.64 -14.30
N VAL A 192 19.16 -5.02 -13.18
CA VAL A 192 19.61 -3.66 -12.83
C VAL A 192 21.09 -3.65 -12.44
N ASN A 193 21.66 -4.77 -12.02
CA ASN A 193 23.05 -4.86 -11.54
C ASN A 193 23.35 -3.83 -10.44
N ALA A 194 22.41 -3.67 -9.50
CA ALA A 194 22.58 -2.81 -8.33
C ALA A 194 23.39 -3.54 -7.25
N LYS A 195 24.25 -2.80 -6.54
CA LYS A 195 25.01 -3.32 -5.39
C LYS A 195 24.32 -3.07 -4.06
N TRP A 196 23.33 -2.19 -4.07
CA TRP A 196 22.51 -1.82 -2.93
C TRP A 196 21.04 -1.94 -3.32
N VAL A 197 20.28 -2.74 -2.57
CA VAL A 197 18.83 -2.94 -2.81
C VAL A 197 18.08 -2.55 -1.55
N ILE A 198 17.08 -1.68 -1.69
CA ILE A 198 16.25 -1.20 -0.60
C ILE A 198 14.79 -1.52 -0.93
N VAL A 199 14.23 -2.49 -0.24
CA VAL A 199 12.84 -2.94 -0.39
C VAL A 199 11.98 -2.28 0.69
N LEU A 200 10.83 -1.73 0.30
CA LEU A 200 10.02 -0.89 1.17
C LEU A 200 8.56 -1.36 1.13
N ASP A 201 7.95 -1.53 2.31
CA ASP A 201 6.54 -1.92 2.50
C ASP A 201 6.19 -3.34 2.01
N GLN A 202 7.20 -4.17 1.82
CA GLN A 202 7.07 -5.56 1.39
C GLN A 202 8.40 -6.30 1.61
N GLY A 203 8.40 -7.61 1.32
CA GLY A 203 9.63 -8.41 1.29
C GLY A 203 10.12 -8.89 2.66
N SER A 204 9.38 -8.63 3.74
CA SER A 204 9.68 -9.10 5.10
C SER A 204 9.73 -10.61 5.30
N ARG A 205 9.18 -11.39 4.36
CA ARG A 205 9.00 -12.84 4.53
C ARG A 205 10.33 -13.57 4.64
N ASN A 206 10.39 -14.54 5.55
CA ASN A 206 11.47 -15.51 5.58
C ASN A 206 11.62 -16.22 4.24
N GLY A 207 12.86 -16.46 3.84
CA GLY A 207 13.13 -17.11 2.57
C GLY A 207 14.58 -16.98 2.12
N PRO A 208 14.88 -17.42 0.88
CA PRO A 208 16.18 -17.18 0.26
C PRO A 208 16.45 -15.67 0.10
N PRO A 209 17.69 -15.29 -0.23
CA PRO A 209 17.99 -13.90 -0.58
C PRO A 209 17.09 -13.40 -1.71
N LEU A 210 16.67 -12.14 -1.65
CA LEU A 210 15.81 -11.53 -2.67
C LEU A 210 16.53 -11.35 -4.01
N VAL A 211 17.86 -11.28 -3.99
CA VAL A 211 18.71 -11.10 -5.18
C VAL A 211 19.96 -11.96 -5.05
N ASN A 212 20.50 -12.39 -6.19
CA ASN A 212 21.82 -13.01 -6.26
C ASN A 212 22.89 -12.12 -5.60
N GLY A 213 23.87 -12.74 -4.94
CA GLY A 213 24.85 -12.05 -4.09
C GLY A 213 24.35 -11.65 -2.69
N GLY A 214 23.03 -11.65 -2.44
CA GLY A 214 22.47 -11.32 -1.11
C GLY A 214 22.82 -12.34 -0.01
N HIS A 215 23.15 -13.58 -0.38
CA HIS A 215 23.59 -14.63 0.56
C HIS A 215 24.90 -14.29 1.29
N HIS A 216 25.71 -13.36 0.76
CA HIS A 216 26.92 -12.90 1.44
C HIS A 216 26.61 -12.04 2.68
N GLY A 217 25.39 -11.51 2.80
CA GLY A 217 24.96 -10.70 3.92
C GLY A 217 25.15 -9.20 3.69
N TRP A 218 24.24 -8.40 4.25
CA TRP A 218 24.18 -6.94 4.09
C TRP A 218 25.41 -6.19 4.61
N GLN A 219 26.17 -6.78 5.53
CA GLN A 219 27.41 -6.20 6.05
C GLN A 219 28.64 -6.49 5.19
N SER A 220 28.57 -7.52 4.34
CA SER A 220 29.73 -8.11 3.67
C SER A 220 30.46 -7.12 2.77
N ASP A 221 31.77 -7.32 2.64
CA ASP A 221 32.64 -6.63 1.68
C ASP A 221 33.07 -7.55 0.53
N HIS A 222 32.43 -8.72 0.39
CA HIS A 222 32.66 -9.61 -0.74
C HIS A 222 32.37 -8.88 -2.08
N PRO A 223 33.18 -9.05 -3.14
CA PRO A 223 32.99 -8.35 -4.42
C PRO A 223 31.63 -8.62 -5.09
N GLU A 224 31.10 -9.82 -4.89
CA GLU A 224 29.78 -10.23 -5.41
C GLU A 224 28.63 -9.95 -4.44
N ALA A 225 28.90 -9.35 -3.27
CA ALA A 225 27.84 -9.00 -2.33
C ALA A 225 26.86 -7.99 -2.95
N VAL A 226 25.58 -8.30 -2.83
CA VAL A 226 24.49 -7.35 -3.04
C VAL A 226 23.87 -7.09 -1.68
N ARG A 227 23.99 -5.85 -1.21
CA ARG A 227 23.59 -5.48 0.15
C ARG A 227 22.12 -5.10 0.11
N THR A 228 21.29 -5.89 0.78
CA THR A 228 19.84 -5.72 0.77
C THR A 228 19.36 -5.26 2.13
N MET A 229 18.53 -4.22 2.15
CA MET A 229 17.77 -3.78 3.31
C MET A 229 16.27 -3.89 2.99
N VAL A 230 15.50 -4.38 3.96
CA VAL A 230 14.05 -4.46 3.90
C VAL A 230 13.48 -3.59 5.03
N ILE A 231 12.63 -2.63 4.68
CA ILE A 231 11.89 -1.80 5.63
C ILE A 231 10.42 -2.14 5.48
N ASP A 232 9.81 -2.69 6.52
CA ASP A 232 8.44 -3.21 6.47
C ASP A 232 7.71 -3.02 7.81
N HIS A 233 6.41 -3.27 7.83
CA HIS A 233 5.56 -3.24 9.01
C HIS A 233 4.56 -4.41 9.08
N HIS A 234 4.54 -5.25 8.03
CA HIS A 234 3.73 -6.46 8.01
C HIS A 234 4.16 -7.43 9.12
N TRP A 235 3.18 -8.13 9.67
CA TRP A 235 3.39 -9.06 10.77
C TRP A 235 4.36 -10.18 10.38
N LEU A 236 5.35 -10.40 11.23
CA LEU A 236 6.22 -11.56 11.25
C LEU A 236 6.15 -12.20 12.64
N PRO A 237 6.42 -13.50 12.78
CA PRO A 237 6.76 -14.09 14.07
C PRO A 237 7.94 -13.38 14.74
N VAL A 238 7.96 -13.40 16.07
CA VAL A 238 9.13 -12.95 16.83
C VAL A 238 10.32 -13.83 16.46
N ASP A 239 11.50 -13.22 16.34
CA ASP A 239 12.77 -13.84 15.93
C ASP A 239 12.89 -14.23 14.44
N ASP A 240 11.84 -14.05 13.63
CA ASP A 240 11.96 -14.24 12.19
C ASP A 240 12.90 -13.19 11.58
N PRO A 241 14.01 -13.60 10.95
CA PRO A 241 15.03 -12.67 10.47
C PRO A 241 14.66 -12.00 9.13
N GLY A 242 13.60 -12.46 8.47
CA GLY A 242 13.25 -12.08 7.10
C GLY A 242 14.12 -12.79 6.06
N PRO A 243 14.22 -12.26 4.82
CA PRO A 243 14.98 -12.88 3.75
C PRO A 243 16.46 -13.02 4.11
N ARG A 244 17.01 -14.22 3.91
CA ARG A 244 18.39 -14.54 4.29
C ARG A 244 19.39 -13.52 3.76
N GLY A 245 20.24 -13.01 4.65
CA GLY A 245 21.31 -12.07 4.32
C GLY A 245 20.89 -10.61 4.25
N SER A 246 19.60 -10.29 4.37
CA SER A 246 19.12 -8.89 4.36
C SER A 246 19.21 -8.23 5.73
N LEU A 247 19.35 -6.91 5.76
CA LEU A 247 19.08 -6.12 6.96
C LEU A 247 17.56 -5.92 7.07
N MET A 248 16.94 -6.52 8.08
CA MET A 248 15.52 -6.36 8.35
C MET A 248 15.28 -5.21 9.35
N LEU A 249 14.49 -4.22 8.95
CA LEU A 249 13.94 -3.18 9.81
C LEU A 249 12.40 -3.29 9.79
N ASN A 250 11.80 -3.79 10.86
CA ASN A 250 10.36 -4.04 10.94
C ASN A 250 9.70 -3.41 12.18
N ALA A 251 8.57 -2.73 11.99
CA ALA A 251 7.81 -2.11 13.08
C ALA A 251 6.70 -2.98 13.70
N CYS A 252 6.40 -4.17 13.15
CA CYS A 252 5.19 -4.95 13.47
C CYS A 252 5.03 -5.34 14.97
N HIS A 253 6.11 -5.33 15.74
CA HIS A 253 6.11 -5.64 17.17
C HIS A 253 6.06 -4.40 18.09
N HIS A 254 6.09 -3.18 17.56
CA HIS A 254 6.13 -1.94 18.34
C HIS A 254 4.81 -1.20 18.19
N LYS A 255 3.93 -1.29 19.20
CA LYS A 255 2.61 -0.64 19.15
C LYS A 255 2.70 0.85 19.55
N PRO A 256 1.90 1.74 18.93
CA PRO A 256 1.20 1.56 17.66
C PRO A 256 2.19 1.30 16.52
N VAL A 257 1.84 0.34 15.66
CA VAL A 257 2.71 -0.09 14.55
C VAL A 257 2.89 1.07 13.59
N ALA A 258 4.13 1.54 13.42
CA ALA A 258 4.46 2.51 12.39
C ALA A 258 4.28 1.86 11.00
N THR A 259 3.62 2.55 10.08
CA THR A 259 3.54 2.10 8.68
C THR A 259 4.93 2.20 8.03
N ALA A 260 5.13 1.58 6.86
CA ALA A 260 6.42 1.61 6.19
C ALA A 260 6.86 3.03 5.83
N SER A 261 5.95 3.91 5.40
CA SER A 261 6.29 5.33 5.15
C SER A 261 6.68 6.07 6.42
N LEU A 262 6.00 5.82 7.55
CA LEU A 262 6.35 6.44 8.83
C LEU A 262 7.70 5.92 9.35
N LEU A 263 7.92 4.61 9.34
CA LEU A 263 9.18 3.99 9.72
C LEU A 263 10.35 4.51 8.86
N THR A 264 10.14 4.58 7.54
CA THR A 264 11.12 5.13 6.59
C THR A 264 11.37 6.62 6.87
N TRP A 265 10.33 7.40 7.20
CA TRP A 265 10.48 8.80 7.58
C TRP A 265 11.26 8.96 8.88
N VAL A 266 10.97 8.19 9.92
CA VAL A 266 11.70 8.24 11.20
C VAL A 266 13.19 7.94 10.98
N LEU A 267 13.50 6.97 10.11
CA LEU A 267 14.87 6.65 9.71
C LEU A 267 15.54 7.78 8.92
N CYS A 268 14.83 8.34 7.94
CA CYS A 268 15.41 9.27 6.97
C CYS A 268 15.47 10.71 7.46
N ARG A 269 14.48 11.17 8.23
CA ARG A 269 14.32 12.57 8.64
C ARG A 269 15.56 13.14 9.35
N PRO A 270 16.25 12.40 10.25
CA PRO A 270 17.49 12.86 10.88
C PRO A 270 18.69 12.97 9.92
N LEU A 271 18.65 12.35 8.74
CA LEU A 271 19.74 12.40 7.75
C LEU A 271 19.76 13.70 6.94
N TRP A 272 18.69 14.49 7.01
CA TRP A 272 18.62 15.80 6.37
C TRP A 272 19.32 16.84 7.26
N GLU A 273 20.63 16.99 7.06
CA GLU A 273 21.44 18.00 7.73
C GLU A 273 20.99 19.43 7.33
N GLY A 274 20.98 20.38 8.27
CA GLY A 274 20.65 21.79 8.02
C GLY A 274 19.38 22.30 8.71
N THR A 275 18.73 23.31 8.09
CA THR A 275 17.44 23.81 8.59
C THR A 275 16.39 22.75 8.28
N GLY A 276 15.65 22.27 9.28
CA GLY A 276 14.63 21.22 9.11
C GLY A 276 13.54 21.53 8.05
N ALA A 277 13.55 22.73 7.48
CA ALA A 277 12.68 23.20 6.41
C ALA A 277 12.82 22.42 5.10
N ASP A 278 14.03 21.99 4.71
CA ASP A 278 14.21 21.25 3.44
C ASP A 278 13.52 19.90 3.49
N ALA A 279 13.70 19.17 4.59
CA ALA A 279 13.01 17.91 4.82
C ALA A 279 11.49 18.10 5.01
N GLU A 280 11.05 19.16 5.71
CA GLU A 280 9.62 19.49 5.82
C GLU A 280 8.99 19.65 4.44
N ALA A 281 9.64 20.40 3.54
CA ALA A 281 9.16 20.63 2.19
C ALA A 281 9.22 19.39 1.28
N GLN A 282 9.98 18.36 1.63
CA GLN A 282 10.27 17.23 0.74
C GLN A 282 9.68 15.91 1.19
N ILE A 283 9.62 15.61 2.48
CA ILE A 283 9.31 14.25 2.97
C ILE A 283 8.25 14.19 4.07
N ASP A 284 7.96 15.28 4.79
CA ASP A 284 7.02 15.23 5.92
C ASP A 284 5.58 14.94 5.46
N TYR A 285 5.13 15.55 4.36
CA TYR A 285 3.80 15.28 3.81
C TYR A 285 3.65 13.84 3.28
N LEU A 286 4.75 13.21 2.84
CA LEU A 286 4.73 11.83 2.34
C LEU A 286 4.52 10.84 3.49
N ALA A 287 5.14 11.09 4.65
CA ALA A 287 4.91 10.28 5.84
C ALA A 287 3.44 10.33 6.27
N VAL A 288 2.83 11.52 6.23
CA VAL A 288 1.40 11.70 6.51
C VAL A 288 0.53 10.96 5.49
N LEU A 289 0.81 11.10 4.19
CA LEU A 289 0.05 10.45 3.12
C LEU A 289 0.11 8.93 3.22
N GLY A 290 1.29 8.34 3.39
CA GLY A 290 1.44 6.89 3.50
C GLY A 290 0.79 6.35 4.78
N THR A 291 1.05 6.98 5.93
CA THR A 291 0.42 6.58 7.22
C THR A 291 -1.11 6.59 7.14
N MET A 292 -1.70 7.68 6.62
CA MET A 292 -3.16 7.79 6.46
C MET A 292 -3.69 6.87 5.34
N GLY A 293 -2.83 6.51 4.39
CA GLY A 293 -3.13 5.59 3.30
C GLY A 293 -3.38 4.18 3.77
N ASP A 294 -2.60 3.74 4.76
CA ASP A 294 -2.71 2.41 5.37
C ASP A 294 -3.70 2.39 6.56
N LEU A 295 -3.57 3.34 7.50
CA LEU A 295 -4.31 3.32 8.77
C LEU A 295 -5.64 4.10 8.77
N SER A 296 -6.00 4.80 7.69
CA SER A 296 -7.12 5.75 7.54
C SER A 296 -6.75 7.22 7.77
N VAL A 297 -7.54 8.10 7.14
CA VAL A 297 -7.46 9.57 7.31
C VAL A 297 -7.83 10.07 8.72
N ASN A 298 -8.29 9.17 9.58
CA ASN A 298 -8.63 9.44 10.97
C ASN A 298 -7.71 8.75 11.97
N VAL A 299 -6.54 8.27 11.52
CA VAL A 299 -5.52 7.73 12.42
C VAL A 299 -5.17 8.75 13.52
N ASP A 300 -5.03 8.26 14.74
CA ASP A 300 -4.61 9.05 15.89
C ASP A 300 -3.09 9.23 15.86
N TRP A 301 -2.64 10.47 16.07
CA TRP A 301 -1.23 10.85 16.07
C TRP A 301 -0.72 11.07 17.49
N ASP A 302 -1.17 10.23 18.43
CA ASP A 302 -0.69 10.28 19.81
C ASP A 302 0.73 9.69 19.92
N PRO A 303 1.51 10.07 20.95
CA PRO A 303 2.78 9.41 21.22
C PRO A 303 2.62 7.89 21.25
N PRO A 304 3.58 7.11 20.73
CA PRO A 304 4.94 7.49 20.31
C PRO A 304 5.10 8.04 18.90
N PHE A 305 4.03 8.12 18.07
CA PHE A 305 4.14 8.70 16.73
C PHE A 305 4.71 10.13 16.81
N PRO A 306 5.47 10.62 15.81
CA PRO A 306 5.84 12.03 15.74
C PRO A 306 4.60 12.93 15.65
N ASP A 307 4.71 14.18 16.09
CA ASP A 307 3.62 15.15 15.89
C ASP A 307 3.65 15.72 14.46
N LEU A 308 2.99 15.02 13.54
CA LEU A 308 2.74 15.49 12.16
C LEU A 308 1.38 16.16 11.99
N THR A 309 0.70 16.51 13.10
CA THR A 309 -0.56 17.26 13.08
C THR A 309 -0.48 18.59 12.31
N PRO A 310 0.65 19.35 12.36
CA PRO A 310 0.79 20.56 11.55
C PRO A 310 0.64 20.32 10.05
N GLU A 311 1.21 19.24 9.51
CA GLU A 311 1.08 18.88 8.09
C GLU A 311 -0.36 18.48 7.74
N ILE A 312 -1.06 17.79 8.64
CA ILE A 312 -2.48 17.45 8.45
C ILE A 312 -3.36 18.70 8.43
N LYS A 313 -3.07 19.69 9.28
CA LYS A 313 -3.79 20.97 9.29
C LYS A 313 -3.51 21.77 8.02
N LYS A 314 -2.25 21.83 7.58
CA LYS A 314 -1.79 22.50 6.37
C LYS A 314 -2.46 21.96 5.11
N TRP A 315 -2.51 20.63 4.97
CA TRP A 315 -3.06 20.00 3.76
C TRP A 315 -4.52 19.59 3.88
N THR A 316 -5.07 19.50 5.08
CA THR A 316 -6.43 19.00 5.39
C THR A 316 -6.64 17.53 5.07
N LYS A 317 -7.41 16.83 5.92
CA LYS A 317 -7.81 15.43 5.70
C LYS A 317 -8.45 15.18 4.34
N LYS A 318 -9.20 16.15 3.82
CA LYS A 318 -9.88 16.05 2.52
C LYS A 318 -8.87 15.93 1.36
N ARG A 319 -7.87 16.80 1.29
CA ARG A 319 -6.89 16.75 0.20
C ARG A 319 -6.00 15.51 0.33
N LEU A 320 -5.55 15.20 1.54
CA LEU A 320 -4.78 13.98 1.81
C LEU A 320 -5.56 12.73 1.37
N GLY A 321 -6.83 12.61 1.76
CA GLY A 321 -7.69 11.51 1.32
C GLY A 321 -7.89 11.44 -0.20
N SER A 322 -8.03 12.58 -0.88
CA SER A 322 -8.10 12.62 -2.35
C SER A 322 -6.80 12.14 -3.00
N ALA A 323 -5.63 12.59 -2.53
CA ALA A 323 -4.34 12.12 -3.04
C ALA A 323 -4.17 10.61 -2.84
N ILE A 324 -4.46 10.10 -1.62
CA ILE A 324 -4.40 8.67 -1.30
C ILE A 324 -5.29 7.86 -2.26
N ALA A 325 -6.51 8.33 -2.54
CA ALA A 325 -7.42 7.64 -3.45
C ALA A 325 -6.90 7.62 -4.90
N LEU A 326 -6.28 8.70 -5.36
CA LEU A 326 -5.68 8.80 -6.68
C LEU A 326 -4.44 7.91 -6.81
N ILE A 327 -3.53 7.92 -5.84
CA ILE A 327 -2.31 7.10 -5.82
C ILE A 327 -2.66 5.60 -5.84
N ASN A 328 -3.67 5.19 -5.08
CA ASN A 328 -4.08 3.79 -4.98
C ASN A 328 -4.91 3.29 -6.17
N ALA A 329 -5.47 4.17 -7.00
CA ALA A 329 -6.41 3.74 -8.03
C ALA A 329 -5.76 2.88 -9.12
N PRO A 330 -4.59 3.22 -9.69
CA PRO A 330 -4.00 2.46 -10.79
C PRO A 330 -3.73 0.99 -10.46
N ARG A 331 -3.18 0.67 -9.28
CA ARG A 331 -2.95 -0.73 -8.85
C ARG A 331 -4.23 -1.57 -8.72
N ARG A 332 -5.39 -0.90 -8.61
CA ARG A 332 -6.70 -1.56 -8.50
C ARG A 332 -7.35 -1.81 -9.84
N THR A 333 -6.81 -1.27 -10.93
CA THR A 333 -7.30 -1.53 -12.29
C THR A 333 -6.75 -2.85 -12.85
N PRO A 334 -7.37 -3.43 -13.89
CA PRO A 334 -6.79 -4.55 -14.63
C PRO A 334 -5.40 -4.24 -15.19
N ASP A 335 -5.20 -3.01 -15.70
CA ASP A 335 -3.95 -2.55 -16.31
C ASP A 335 -2.77 -2.48 -15.33
N PHE A 336 -3.06 -2.31 -14.03
CA PHE A 336 -2.06 -2.26 -12.97
C PHE A 336 -0.95 -1.21 -13.19
N ASP A 337 -1.35 0.00 -13.59
CA ASP A 337 -0.44 1.10 -13.96
C ASP A 337 0.18 1.82 -12.73
N VAL A 338 0.98 1.09 -11.95
CA VAL A 338 1.67 1.62 -10.75
C VAL A 338 2.68 2.72 -11.13
N ALA A 339 3.27 2.64 -12.33
CA ALA A 339 4.25 3.61 -12.82
C ALA A 339 3.66 5.03 -12.88
N THR A 340 2.41 5.20 -13.30
CA THR A 340 1.76 6.51 -13.28
C THR A 340 1.65 7.06 -11.84
N ALA A 341 1.29 6.22 -10.86
CA ALA A 341 1.21 6.64 -9.47
C ALA A 341 2.58 7.01 -8.90
N TRP A 342 3.60 6.19 -9.15
CA TRP A 342 4.98 6.47 -8.77
C TRP A 342 5.46 7.82 -9.32
N ASN A 343 5.32 8.05 -10.62
CA ASN A 343 5.75 9.28 -11.26
C ASN A 343 5.00 10.52 -10.75
N ALA A 344 3.70 10.37 -10.47
CA ALA A 344 2.91 11.44 -9.87
C ALA A 344 3.44 11.82 -8.48
N VAL A 345 3.70 10.83 -7.62
CA VAL A 345 4.23 11.05 -6.27
C VAL A 345 5.63 11.65 -6.35
N LEU A 346 6.54 11.07 -7.15
CA LEU A 346 7.93 11.48 -7.23
C LEU A 346 8.09 12.93 -7.73
N SER A 347 7.27 13.36 -8.70
CA SER A 347 7.28 14.72 -9.25
C SER A 347 6.61 15.79 -8.36
N SER A 348 5.75 15.37 -7.42
CA SER A 348 5.00 16.28 -6.55
C SER A 348 5.83 16.78 -5.36
N ARG A 349 5.64 18.01 -4.90
CA ARG A 349 6.27 18.53 -3.66
C ARG A 349 5.31 18.64 -2.48
N ASP A 350 4.04 18.33 -2.74
CA ASP A 350 2.96 18.41 -1.79
C ASP A 350 1.75 17.62 -2.32
N PRO A 351 0.70 17.40 -1.51
CA PRO A 351 -0.50 16.69 -1.95
C PRO A 351 -1.26 17.38 -3.09
N LEU A 352 -1.16 18.71 -3.26
CA LEU A 352 -1.85 19.40 -4.36
C LEU A 352 -1.19 19.07 -5.70
N GLY A 353 0.13 18.97 -5.73
CA GLY A 353 0.89 18.50 -6.88
C GLY A 353 0.58 17.06 -7.30
N ILE A 354 -0.18 16.29 -6.52
CA ILE A 354 -0.69 14.96 -6.92
C ILE A 354 -2.11 15.07 -7.50
N ILE A 355 -2.91 16.00 -6.96
CA ILE A 355 -4.36 16.10 -7.21
C ILE A 355 -4.66 17.04 -8.38
N ASP A 356 -3.78 17.97 -8.71
CA ASP A 356 -4.03 19.01 -9.71
C ASP A 356 -3.49 18.62 -11.11
N PRO A 357 -4.38 18.37 -12.10
CA PRO A 357 -3.97 18.07 -13.47
C PRO A 357 -3.25 19.20 -14.20
N ALA A 358 -3.35 20.44 -13.72
CA ALA A 358 -2.63 21.56 -14.33
C ALA A 358 -1.14 21.55 -13.99
N SER A 359 -0.77 21.05 -12.80
CA SER A 359 0.61 21.00 -12.33
C SER A 359 1.26 19.62 -12.47
N ASN A 360 0.47 18.55 -12.59
CA ASN A 360 1.00 17.19 -12.73
C ASN A 360 0.41 16.46 -13.95
N PRO A 361 1.23 16.11 -14.96
CA PRO A 361 0.76 15.45 -16.18
C PRO A 361 0.20 14.05 -15.91
N HIS A 362 0.57 13.41 -14.82
CA HIS A 362 0.08 12.08 -14.45
C HIS A 362 -1.30 12.11 -13.77
N ALA A 363 -1.70 13.25 -13.19
CA ALA A 363 -2.93 13.34 -12.40
C ALA A 363 -4.18 12.98 -13.21
N LYS A 364 -4.25 13.36 -14.51
CA LYS A 364 -5.37 12.99 -15.38
C LYS A 364 -5.59 11.47 -15.41
N ARG A 365 -4.53 10.69 -15.63
CA ARG A 365 -4.60 9.22 -15.65
C ARG A 365 -4.98 8.64 -14.28
N LEU A 366 -4.54 9.27 -13.18
CA LEU A 366 -4.97 8.87 -11.83
C LEU A 366 -6.48 9.04 -11.63
N TYR A 367 -7.07 10.15 -12.11
CA TYR A 367 -8.51 10.38 -12.06
C TYR A 367 -9.28 9.35 -12.89
N GLU A 368 -8.83 9.06 -14.11
CA GLU A 368 -9.44 8.04 -14.97
C GLU A 368 -9.44 6.66 -14.29
N ALA A 369 -8.29 6.27 -13.71
CA ALA A 369 -8.19 5.02 -12.96
C ALA A 369 -9.14 5.00 -11.75
N ARG A 370 -9.21 6.10 -10.99
CA ARG A 370 -10.09 6.22 -9.82
C ARG A 370 -11.56 6.09 -10.21
N ASP A 371 -11.97 6.75 -11.29
CA ASP A 371 -13.36 6.73 -11.74
C ASP A 371 -13.76 5.35 -12.25
N ALA A 372 -12.88 4.66 -12.97
CA ALA A 372 -13.09 3.28 -13.38
C ALA A 372 -13.23 2.32 -12.18
N VAL A 373 -12.35 2.45 -11.18
CA VAL A 373 -12.42 1.66 -9.93
C VAL A 373 -13.71 1.96 -9.17
N ALA A 374 -14.15 3.21 -9.12
CA ALA A 374 -15.38 3.61 -8.44
C ALA A 374 -16.62 3.01 -9.11
N LEU A 375 -16.70 3.09 -10.45
CA LEU A 375 -17.78 2.49 -11.24
C LEU A 375 -17.85 0.98 -11.01
N GLU A 376 -16.71 0.30 -11.03
CA GLU A 376 -16.67 -1.15 -10.85
C GLU A 376 -17.00 -1.58 -9.41
N THR A 377 -16.55 -0.81 -8.42
CA THR A 377 -16.93 -1.02 -7.02
C THR A 377 -18.44 -0.93 -6.87
N GLU A 378 -19.07 0.06 -7.50
CA GLU A 378 -20.52 0.23 -7.46
C GLU A 378 -21.25 -0.92 -8.15
N ARG A 379 -20.79 -1.37 -9.32
CA ARG A 379 -21.35 -2.54 -10.01
C ARG A 379 -21.35 -3.78 -9.11
N CYS A 380 -20.24 -4.01 -8.40
CA CYS A 380 -20.03 -5.22 -7.60
C CYS A 380 -20.67 -5.16 -6.21
N THR A 381 -20.89 -3.98 -5.63
CA THR A 381 -21.34 -3.83 -4.23
C THR A 381 -22.75 -4.35 -3.96
N HIS A 382 -23.57 -4.55 -5.00
CA HIS A 382 -24.96 -5.04 -4.92
C HIS A 382 -25.07 -6.56 -4.79
N THR A 383 -23.94 -7.27 -4.71
CA THR A 383 -23.91 -8.72 -4.50
C THR A 383 -24.46 -9.07 -3.11
N PRO A 384 -25.48 -9.95 -2.99
CA PRO A 384 -26.00 -10.34 -1.69
C PRO A 384 -25.02 -11.25 -0.94
N PRO A 385 -24.80 -11.03 0.38
CA PRO A 385 -23.92 -11.88 1.18
C PRO A 385 -24.56 -13.23 1.52
N LYS A 386 -23.73 -14.27 1.64
CA LYS A 386 -24.07 -15.56 2.28
C LYS A 386 -23.36 -15.64 3.64
N PHE A 387 -23.92 -16.35 4.60
CA PHE A 387 -23.35 -16.46 5.95
C PHE A 387 -22.75 -17.84 6.20
N SER A 388 -21.71 -17.94 7.02
CA SER A 388 -21.28 -19.20 7.62
C SER A 388 -22.39 -19.80 8.47
N LYS A 389 -22.41 -21.13 8.65
CA LYS A 389 -23.45 -21.82 9.44
C LYS A 389 -23.56 -21.27 10.87
N ASP A 390 -22.43 -20.94 11.49
CA ASP A 390 -22.38 -20.34 12.82
C ASP A 390 -22.75 -18.84 12.86
N GLY A 391 -22.88 -18.21 11.70
CA GLY A 391 -23.24 -16.80 11.51
C GLY A 391 -22.12 -15.79 11.77
N ARG A 392 -20.88 -16.24 12.05
CA ARG A 392 -19.73 -15.36 12.35
C ARG A 392 -19.17 -14.64 11.13
N VAL A 393 -19.26 -15.24 9.95
CA VAL A 393 -18.72 -14.70 8.68
C VAL A 393 -19.84 -14.43 7.69
N ALA A 394 -19.84 -13.24 7.08
CA ALA A 394 -20.64 -12.94 5.89
C ALA A 394 -19.73 -12.84 4.67
N LEU A 395 -19.92 -13.72 3.68
CA LEU A 395 -19.18 -13.76 2.43
C LEU A 395 -19.95 -13.10 1.29
N LEU A 396 -19.33 -12.11 0.65
CA LEU A 396 -19.69 -11.58 -0.67
C LEU A 396 -18.79 -12.21 -1.72
N ARG A 397 -19.36 -12.74 -2.80
CA ARG A 397 -18.60 -13.30 -3.93
C ARG A 397 -18.80 -12.49 -5.19
N ILE A 398 -17.72 -11.93 -5.71
CA ILE A 398 -17.74 -11.10 -6.92
C ILE A 398 -16.79 -11.68 -7.96
N ARG A 399 -16.98 -11.25 -9.22
CA ARG A 399 -16.03 -11.50 -10.31
C ARG A 399 -15.74 -10.18 -11.01
N SER A 400 -14.51 -9.72 -10.91
CA SER A 400 -14.05 -8.44 -11.46
C SER A 400 -12.55 -8.45 -11.71
N GLY A 401 -12.10 -7.91 -12.85
CA GLY A 401 -10.68 -7.65 -13.12
C GLY A 401 -10.04 -6.59 -12.23
N TYR A 402 -10.84 -5.88 -11.41
CA TYR A 402 -10.39 -4.82 -10.52
C TYR A 402 -10.23 -5.30 -9.07
N GLN A 403 -9.31 -4.68 -8.33
CA GLN A 403 -9.12 -4.96 -6.90
C GLN A 403 -10.13 -4.22 -6.02
N VAL A 404 -11.42 -4.49 -6.22
CA VAL A 404 -12.52 -3.78 -5.53
C VAL A 404 -13.01 -4.49 -4.27
N HIS A 405 -12.68 -5.77 -4.09
CA HIS A 405 -13.13 -6.56 -2.94
C HIS A 405 -12.76 -5.95 -1.56
N PRO A 406 -11.58 -5.31 -1.34
CA PRO A 406 -11.30 -4.70 -0.03
C PRO A 406 -12.21 -3.50 0.26
N SER A 407 -12.50 -2.69 -0.77
CA SER A 407 -13.42 -1.55 -0.67
C SER A 407 -14.86 -2.01 -0.41
N ILE A 408 -15.29 -3.09 -1.04
CA ILE A 408 -16.63 -3.68 -0.83
C ILE A 408 -16.74 -4.25 0.59
N ALA A 409 -15.76 -5.02 1.06
CA ALA A 409 -15.75 -5.54 2.43
C ALA A 409 -15.84 -4.40 3.46
N THR A 410 -15.14 -3.29 3.20
CA THR A 410 -15.18 -2.10 4.06
C THR A 410 -16.57 -1.46 4.07
N ARG A 411 -17.21 -1.24 2.92
CA ARG A 411 -18.58 -0.71 2.83
C ARG A 411 -19.57 -1.58 3.61
N TRP A 412 -19.51 -2.89 3.42
CA TRP A 412 -20.42 -3.84 4.05
C TRP A 412 -20.20 -4.02 5.56
N SER A 413 -19.00 -3.69 6.08
CA SER A 413 -18.69 -3.76 7.51
C SER A 413 -19.64 -2.94 8.39
N GLY A 414 -20.17 -1.83 7.85
CA GLY A 414 -21.14 -0.97 8.55
C GLY A 414 -22.62 -1.28 8.27
N THR A 415 -22.92 -2.13 7.28
CA THR A 415 -24.27 -2.33 6.75
C THR A 415 -25.02 -3.47 7.43
N LEU A 416 -24.35 -4.60 7.64
CA LEU A 416 -24.98 -5.80 8.20
C LEU A 416 -25.15 -5.72 9.72
N LYS A 417 -26.29 -6.20 10.22
CA LYS A 417 -26.67 -6.15 11.64
C LYS A 417 -26.98 -7.52 12.26
N SER A 418 -26.46 -8.59 11.66
CA SER A 418 -26.68 -9.95 12.18
C SER A 418 -26.06 -10.11 13.58
N LYS A 419 -26.76 -10.82 14.47
CA LYS A 419 -26.45 -10.91 15.91
C LYS A 419 -25.09 -11.53 16.20
N ARG A 420 -24.69 -12.54 15.42
CA ARG A 420 -23.43 -13.29 15.60
C ARG A 420 -22.31 -12.85 14.67
N LEU A 421 -22.57 -11.86 13.81
CA LEU A 421 -21.65 -11.48 12.76
C LEU A 421 -20.42 -10.78 13.35
N GLN A 422 -19.24 -11.28 12.99
CA GLN A 422 -17.93 -10.79 13.41
C GLN A 422 -17.10 -10.32 12.23
N VAL A 423 -17.17 -11.01 11.10
CA VAL A 423 -16.31 -10.77 9.94
C VAL A 423 -17.15 -10.59 8.67
N ILE A 424 -16.87 -9.53 7.92
CA ILE A 424 -17.26 -9.41 6.51
C ILE A 424 -16.10 -9.88 5.66
N MET A 425 -16.34 -10.83 4.76
CA MET A 425 -15.41 -11.28 3.74
C MET A 425 -15.95 -10.90 2.37
N CYS A 426 -15.11 -10.32 1.50
CA CYS A 426 -15.42 -10.17 0.08
C CYS A 426 -14.34 -10.88 -0.73
N ALA A 427 -14.75 -11.83 -1.56
CA ALA A 427 -13.90 -12.64 -2.42
C ALA A 427 -14.10 -12.26 -3.89
N ASN A 428 -13.00 -12.09 -4.62
CA ASN A 428 -12.98 -11.77 -6.03
C ASN A 428 -12.25 -12.85 -6.83
N ASP A 429 -13.01 -13.55 -7.66
CA ASP A 429 -12.55 -14.67 -8.49
C ASP A 429 -12.03 -14.22 -9.87
N GLY A 430 -11.96 -12.91 -10.12
CA GLY A 430 -11.58 -12.35 -11.42
C GLY A 430 -10.38 -11.39 -11.39
N TYR A 431 -9.80 -11.08 -10.23
CA TYR A 431 -8.72 -10.09 -10.15
C TYR A 431 -7.40 -10.64 -10.70
N ASN A 432 -7.05 -11.84 -10.27
CA ASN A 432 -5.92 -12.63 -10.75
C ASN A 432 -6.46 -13.92 -11.37
N GLU A 433 -5.91 -14.33 -12.50
CA GLU A 433 -6.35 -15.55 -13.18
C GLU A 433 -6.04 -16.79 -12.33
N GLY A 434 -7.00 -17.71 -12.23
CA GLY A 434 -6.85 -18.94 -11.45
C GLY A 434 -6.75 -18.77 -9.92
N LEU A 435 -6.83 -17.53 -9.41
CA LEU A 435 -6.78 -17.21 -7.98
C LEU A 435 -8.02 -16.43 -7.49
N THR A 436 -8.51 -16.78 -6.32
CA THR A 436 -9.49 -16.01 -5.56
C THR A 436 -8.77 -15.10 -4.56
N ASN A 437 -8.88 -13.79 -4.77
CA ASN A 437 -8.40 -12.79 -3.84
C ASN A 437 -9.52 -12.39 -2.88
N PHE A 438 -9.33 -12.51 -1.57
CA PHE A 438 -10.33 -12.13 -0.60
C PHE A 438 -9.79 -11.16 0.45
N SER A 439 -10.69 -10.31 0.95
CA SER A 439 -10.40 -9.35 2.01
C SER A 439 -11.48 -9.44 3.07
N CYS A 440 -11.04 -9.37 4.32
CA CYS A 440 -11.87 -9.43 5.51
C CYS A 440 -11.82 -8.11 6.30
N ARG A 441 -12.93 -7.76 6.95
CA ARG A 441 -13.05 -6.62 7.85
C ARG A 441 -13.90 -7.02 9.06
N ILE A 442 -13.52 -6.52 10.25
CA ILE A 442 -14.37 -6.65 11.43
C ILE A 442 -15.69 -5.93 11.15
N ALA A 443 -16.81 -6.62 11.36
CA ALA A 443 -18.13 -6.02 11.27
C ALA A 443 -18.32 -5.00 12.40
N GLN A 444 -18.78 -3.80 12.06
CA GLN A 444 -18.99 -2.70 13.03
C GLN A 444 -19.96 -3.10 14.14
N ILE A 445 -20.89 -4.01 13.86
CA ILE A 445 -21.81 -4.53 14.87
C ILE A 445 -21.08 -5.32 15.97
N ALA A 446 -19.99 -6.04 15.68
CA ALA A 446 -19.18 -6.73 16.68
C ALA A 446 -18.43 -5.74 17.57
N LYS A 447 -17.84 -4.69 16.97
CA LYS A 447 -17.20 -3.60 17.71
C LYS A 447 -18.19 -2.92 18.68
N LYS A 448 -19.41 -2.65 18.22
CA LYS A 448 -20.48 -2.08 19.07
C LYS A 448 -20.89 -2.98 20.22
N ARG A 449 -20.70 -4.30 20.10
CA ARG A 449 -20.93 -5.27 21.18
C ARG A 449 -19.75 -5.37 22.14
N GLY A 450 -18.64 -4.67 21.89
CA GLY A 450 -17.42 -4.75 22.72
C GLY A 450 -16.60 -6.02 22.49
N GLU A 451 -16.78 -6.71 21.36
CA GLU A 451 -16.04 -7.93 21.07
C GLU A 451 -14.60 -7.63 20.60
N GLU A 452 -13.63 -8.32 21.19
CA GLU A 452 -12.27 -8.38 20.69
C GLU A 452 -12.19 -9.42 19.56
N VAL A 453 -12.40 -8.96 18.33
CA VAL A 453 -12.38 -9.83 17.15
C VAL A 453 -10.97 -9.89 16.56
N ASN A 454 -10.40 -11.08 16.48
CA ASN A 454 -9.20 -11.36 15.70
C ASN A 454 -9.58 -12.13 14.42
N ILE A 455 -9.50 -11.46 13.26
CA ILE A 455 -9.86 -12.09 11.98
C ILE A 455 -8.97 -13.31 11.68
N ILE A 456 -7.67 -13.23 11.99
CA ILE A 456 -6.70 -14.28 11.68
C ILE A 456 -7.06 -15.57 12.44
N GLU A 457 -7.37 -15.44 13.73
CA GLU A 457 -7.82 -16.56 14.56
C GLU A 457 -9.13 -17.16 14.05
N ILE A 458 -10.10 -16.32 13.66
CA ILE A 458 -11.37 -16.79 13.11
C ILE A 458 -11.15 -17.58 11.82
N LEU A 459 -10.35 -17.07 10.88
CA LEU A 459 -10.07 -17.77 9.62
C LEU A 459 -9.32 -19.08 9.85
N ASN A 460 -8.32 -19.06 10.74
CA ASN A 460 -7.62 -20.28 11.15
C ASN A 460 -8.57 -21.30 11.78
N SER A 461 -9.52 -20.88 12.63
CA SER A 461 -10.48 -21.79 13.27
C SER A 461 -11.35 -22.58 12.28
N TYR A 462 -11.56 -22.07 11.07
CA TYR A 462 -12.22 -22.82 9.99
C TYR A 462 -11.27 -23.75 9.26
N ALA A 463 -10.04 -23.30 8.99
CA ALA A 463 -9.02 -24.14 8.37
C ALA A 463 -8.63 -25.32 9.27
N ASP A 464 -8.59 -25.12 10.60
CA ASP A 464 -8.26 -26.14 11.61
C ASP A 464 -9.29 -27.28 11.68
N ARG A 465 -10.47 -27.12 11.06
CA ARG A 465 -11.46 -28.20 10.91
C ARG A 465 -10.96 -29.31 9.99
N ASP A 466 -9.98 -29.02 9.14
CA ASP A 466 -9.33 -29.97 8.24
C ASP A 466 -7.82 -29.69 8.19
N PRO A 467 -7.03 -30.33 9.08
CA PRO A 467 -5.59 -30.13 9.14
C PRO A 467 -4.86 -30.47 7.83
N GLN A 468 -5.39 -31.42 7.05
CA GLN A 468 -4.82 -31.78 5.76
C GLN A 468 -5.03 -30.65 4.74
N PHE A 469 -6.25 -30.11 4.64
CA PHE A 469 -6.52 -28.91 3.84
C PHE A 469 -5.59 -27.76 4.24
N LYS A 470 -5.42 -27.52 5.55
CA LYS A 470 -4.57 -26.44 6.06
C LYS A 470 -3.11 -26.61 5.63
N ALA A 471 -2.57 -27.82 5.71
CA ALA A 471 -1.21 -28.11 5.25
C ALA A 471 -1.07 -27.89 3.74
N GLU A 472 -2.00 -28.44 2.94
CA GLU A 472 -2.00 -28.33 1.47
C GLU A 472 -2.11 -26.87 1.00
N VAL A 473 -3.01 -26.08 1.59
CA VAL A 473 -3.15 -24.66 1.20
C VAL A 473 -1.93 -23.87 1.62
N MET A 474 -1.38 -24.11 2.82
CA MET A 474 -0.16 -23.44 3.27
C MET A 474 1.01 -23.73 2.33
N GLU A 475 1.17 -24.97 1.86
CA GLU A 475 2.18 -25.29 0.85
C GLU A 475 1.90 -24.57 -0.48
N ALA A 476 0.67 -24.66 -0.98
CA ALA A 476 0.26 -24.07 -2.27
C ALA A 476 0.41 -22.55 -2.33
N VAL A 477 0.35 -21.87 -1.17
CA VAL A 477 0.54 -20.42 -1.09
C VAL A 477 1.85 -20.03 -0.40
N ASN A 478 2.81 -20.96 -0.26
CA ASN A 478 4.12 -20.73 0.34
C ASN A 478 4.05 -20.06 1.73
N GLY A 479 3.18 -20.59 2.60
CA GLY A 479 2.93 -20.11 3.95
C GLY A 479 2.06 -18.87 4.05
N ASN A 480 1.50 -18.35 2.94
CA ASN A 480 0.79 -17.07 2.91
C ASN A 480 -0.72 -17.14 3.18
N ALA A 481 -1.20 -18.19 3.85
CA ALA A 481 -2.61 -18.30 4.14
C ALA A 481 -2.98 -17.40 5.33
N PHE A 482 -4.04 -16.59 5.17
CA PHE A 482 -4.65 -15.81 6.25
C PHE A 482 -3.77 -14.71 6.88
N ASN A 483 -2.82 -14.15 6.12
CA ASN A 483 -1.96 -13.06 6.58
C ASN A 483 -2.68 -11.70 6.66
N GLY A 484 -2.11 -10.75 7.42
CA GLY A 484 -2.58 -9.36 7.53
C GLY A 484 -2.60 -8.86 8.97
N HIS A 485 -3.46 -7.89 9.28
CA HIS A 485 -3.67 -7.38 10.63
C HIS A 485 -4.90 -8.03 11.29
N PRO A 486 -4.95 -8.16 12.63
CA PRO A 486 -6.13 -8.68 13.33
C PRO A 486 -7.44 -7.98 12.96
N GLN A 487 -7.37 -6.68 12.62
CA GLN A 487 -8.54 -5.86 12.26
C GLN A 487 -8.89 -5.88 10.75
N ALA A 488 -7.94 -6.26 9.90
CA ALA A 488 -8.04 -6.27 8.45
C ALA A 488 -7.04 -7.29 7.89
N SER A 489 -7.55 -8.46 7.51
CA SER A 489 -6.76 -9.56 6.94
C SER A 489 -7.38 -10.01 5.61
N GLY A 490 -6.73 -10.90 4.89
CA GLY A 490 -7.18 -11.41 3.61
C GLY A 490 -6.29 -12.55 3.12
N GLY A 491 -6.42 -12.89 1.85
CA GLY A 491 -5.59 -13.92 1.25
C GLY A 491 -5.80 -14.06 -0.24
N ILE A 492 -4.96 -14.88 -0.85
CA ILE A 492 -5.02 -15.23 -2.25
C ILE A 492 -4.89 -16.75 -2.32
N PHE A 493 -5.97 -17.43 -2.69
CA PHE A 493 -6.01 -18.89 -2.81
C PHE A 493 -6.23 -19.28 -4.27
N PRO A 494 -5.68 -20.40 -4.75
CA PRO A 494 -6.23 -21.04 -5.95
C PRO A 494 -7.73 -21.30 -5.78
N HIS A 495 -8.52 -21.12 -6.83
CA HIS A 495 -10.00 -21.21 -6.76
C HIS A 495 -10.48 -22.47 -6.03
N ALA A 496 -9.88 -23.63 -6.34
CA ALA A 496 -10.27 -24.91 -5.73
C ALA A 496 -10.07 -24.95 -4.20
N PHE A 497 -8.96 -24.37 -3.70
CA PHE A 497 -8.74 -24.26 -2.26
C PHE A 497 -9.72 -23.28 -1.62
N PHE A 498 -10.10 -22.19 -2.32
CA PHE A 498 -11.09 -21.27 -1.81
C PHE A 498 -12.48 -21.91 -1.71
N GLU A 499 -12.91 -22.71 -2.69
CA GLU A 499 -14.18 -23.45 -2.60
C GLU A 499 -14.21 -24.37 -1.39
N ARG A 500 -13.17 -25.20 -1.22
CA ARG A 500 -13.05 -26.08 -0.04
C ARG A 500 -13.05 -25.29 1.27
N PHE A 501 -12.41 -24.12 1.31
CA PHE A 501 -12.48 -23.25 2.48
C PHE A 501 -13.90 -22.74 2.77
N THR A 502 -14.68 -22.42 1.75
CA THR A 502 -16.09 -22.03 1.93
C THR A 502 -16.98 -23.19 2.39
N GLU A 503 -16.63 -24.42 2.02
CA GLU A 503 -17.28 -25.64 2.54
C GLU A 503 -16.97 -25.86 4.01
N LEU A 504 -15.71 -25.69 4.45
CA LEU A 504 -15.32 -25.77 5.86
C LEU A 504 -16.02 -24.72 6.73
N MET A 505 -16.26 -23.53 6.17
CA MET A 505 -17.08 -22.48 6.79
C MET A 505 -18.59 -22.74 6.72
N GLU A 506 -19.01 -23.74 5.94
CA GLU A 506 -20.40 -24.09 5.65
C GLU A 506 -21.20 -22.87 5.15
N ILE A 507 -20.60 -22.09 4.22
CA ILE A 507 -21.23 -20.87 3.71
C ILE A 507 -22.57 -21.18 3.02
N GLY A 508 -23.65 -20.57 3.50
CA GLY A 508 -25.00 -20.72 2.97
C GLY A 508 -25.78 -21.92 3.52
N VAL A 509 -25.16 -22.73 4.39
CA VAL A 509 -25.86 -23.79 5.14
C VAL A 509 -26.71 -23.15 6.23
N LYS A 510 -27.95 -23.62 6.40
CA LYS A 510 -28.85 -23.10 7.44
C LYS A 510 -28.38 -23.53 8.83
N PRO A 511 -28.48 -22.66 9.86
CA PRO A 511 -28.24 -23.07 11.25
C PRO A 511 -29.18 -24.19 11.68
N ASP A 512 -28.72 -25.09 12.55
CA ASP A 512 -29.51 -26.23 13.03
C ASP A 512 -30.77 -25.78 13.82
N ASP A 513 -30.71 -24.60 14.46
CA ASP A 513 -31.83 -23.99 15.20
C ASP A 513 -32.73 -23.07 14.34
N ALA A 514 -32.62 -23.10 13.01
CA ALA A 514 -33.43 -22.23 12.16
C ALA A 514 -34.92 -22.65 12.25
N PRO A 515 -35.84 -21.80 12.75
CA PRO A 515 -37.25 -22.14 12.75
C PRO A 515 -37.70 -22.33 11.30
N ALA A 516 -38.42 -23.44 11.04
CA ALA A 516 -38.95 -23.74 9.73
C ALA A 516 -39.76 -22.53 9.21
N THR A 517 -39.25 -21.86 8.17
CA THR A 517 -39.90 -20.68 7.61
C THR A 517 -41.19 -21.09 6.92
N LYS A 518 -42.33 -20.93 7.60
CA LYS A 518 -43.65 -20.91 6.95
C LYS A 518 -43.62 -19.81 5.89
N LYS A 519 -43.82 -20.18 4.62
CA LYS A 519 -43.98 -19.24 3.50
C LYS A 519 -45.17 -18.32 3.80
N ALA A 520 -44.92 -17.13 4.32
CA ALA A 520 -45.93 -16.09 4.42
C ALA A 520 -46.10 -15.44 3.04
N LYS A 521 -47.34 -15.43 2.53
CA LYS A 521 -47.75 -14.77 1.29
C LYS A 521 -47.31 -13.31 1.31
N THR A 522 -46.68 -12.88 0.22
CA THR A 522 -46.25 -11.52 -0.06
C THR A 522 -47.43 -10.55 -0.13
N THR A 523 -47.54 -9.66 0.86
CA THR A 523 -48.20 -8.34 0.69
C THR A 523 -47.11 -7.31 0.38
N LYS A 524 -47.26 -6.60 -0.74
CA LYS A 524 -46.34 -5.54 -1.18
C LYS A 524 -46.36 -4.38 -0.19
N GLY A 525 -45.35 -4.30 0.67
CA GLY A 525 -45.02 -3.11 1.45
C GLY A 525 -44.23 -2.08 0.63
N PRO A 526 -44.24 -0.79 1.02
CA PRO A 526 -43.74 0.29 0.19
C PRO A 526 -42.21 0.23 0.03
N THR A 527 -41.77 0.41 -1.20
CA THR A 527 -40.38 0.42 -1.65
C THR A 527 -39.57 1.46 -0.88
N GLN A 528 -38.69 1.00 0.01
CA GLN A 528 -37.76 1.86 0.73
C GLN A 528 -36.72 2.42 -0.27
N LYS A 529 -36.81 3.71 -0.58
CA LYS A 529 -35.77 4.43 -1.32
C LYS A 529 -34.58 4.66 -0.38
N ASN A 530 -33.50 3.89 -0.57
CA ASN A 530 -32.24 4.14 0.14
C ASN A 530 -31.50 5.31 -0.53
N THR A 531 -31.40 6.43 0.18
CA THR A 531 -30.58 7.60 -0.19
C THR A 531 -29.11 7.33 0.09
N LEU A 532 -28.41 6.74 -0.88
CA LEU A 532 -26.94 6.55 -0.91
C LEU A 532 -26.15 7.83 -1.26
N LEU A 533 -26.67 9.03 -0.93
CA LEU A 533 -26.06 10.31 -1.31
C LEU A 533 -25.31 11.03 -0.17
N ALA A 534 -25.24 10.46 1.03
CA ALA A 534 -24.76 11.19 2.20
C ALA A 534 -23.27 11.03 2.54
N MET A 535 -22.42 10.47 1.67
CA MET A 535 -20.97 10.37 1.92
C MET A 535 -20.11 10.85 0.73
N GLY A 536 -20.06 12.17 0.54
CA GLY A 536 -18.78 12.83 0.31
C GLY A 536 -18.19 12.92 -1.11
N PHE A 537 -18.94 12.74 -2.19
CA PHE A 537 -18.48 13.12 -3.53
C PHE A 537 -19.56 13.88 -4.30
N SER A 538 -19.26 15.13 -4.67
CA SER A 538 -20.10 15.97 -5.52
C SER A 538 -20.12 15.40 -6.92
N SER A 539 -21.21 14.74 -7.31
CA SER A 539 -21.46 14.37 -8.71
C SER A 539 -22.01 15.59 -9.45
N THR A 540 -21.14 16.41 -10.04
CA THR A 540 -21.55 17.29 -11.13
C THR A 540 -21.82 16.42 -12.35
N SER A 541 -23.10 16.15 -12.62
CA SER A 541 -23.54 15.50 -13.86
C SER A 541 -23.26 16.42 -15.06
N PRO A 542 -22.77 15.91 -16.20
CA PRO A 542 -22.74 16.70 -17.43
C PRO A 542 -24.17 16.93 -17.92
N LYS A 543 -24.51 18.18 -18.21
CA LYS A 543 -25.76 18.54 -18.89
C LYS A 543 -25.80 17.82 -20.24
N LYS A 544 -26.87 17.05 -20.47
CA LYS A 544 -27.27 16.60 -21.81
C LYS A 544 -27.36 17.83 -22.73
N ALA A 545 -26.54 17.87 -23.77
CA ALA A 545 -26.84 18.67 -24.94
C ALA A 545 -28.01 18.00 -25.67
N ALA A 546 -29.06 18.77 -25.93
CA ALA A 546 -30.13 18.41 -26.83
C ALA A 546 -29.89 19.14 -28.15
N SER A 547 -30.05 18.40 -29.26
CA SER A 547 -30.04 18.81 -30.68
C SER A 547 -28.87 19.66 -31.17
#